data_AF-A0A5B9YDU8-F1
#
_entry.id   AF-A0A5B9YDU8-F1
#
_cell.length_a   1.000
_cell.length_b   1.000
_cell.length_c   1.000
_cell.angle_alpha   90.00
_cell.angle_beta   90.00
_cell.angle_gamma   90.00
#
_symmetry.space_group_name_H-M   'P 1'
#
loop_
_entity.id
_entity.type
_entity.pdbx_description
1 polymer ?
#
loop_
_entity_poly.entity_id
_entity_poly.type
_entity_poly.pdbx_seq_one_letter_code
_entity_poly.pdbx_strand_id
1 'polypeptide(L)'
;MKRKMFWVVVISLGASFSLGAATGVKITAELKQQNIIQAGKTMSKEVVAYKGTTYVPLREFANLVGVNINYKDGNIYLGDDTNTPSIASYNYNNPAPIGTPQIGYSSDYKTGKYTAEIRITEVIRGNEALEILKANNKYGTLIGDNEEYLIAKISAKILTMEKDGTILFNTNNFMAYSGNNASYSMAPIYRIPNQLSATLTKGGSTEGYIYLEVKKDDMNPKLGLWTSDSNTITKGIWFSLAK
;
A
#
# COMPACT_ATOMS: atom_id res chain seq x y z
N MET A 1 7.80 -58.49 -44.78
CA MET A 1 7.07 -57.24 -44.43
C MET A 1 5.98 -57.57 -43.43
N LYS A 2 6.10 -57.16 -42.16
CA LYS A 2 5.01 -57.24 -41.17
C LYS A 2 4.91 -55.89 -40.45
N ARG A 3 3.83 -55.16 -40.74
CA ARG A 3 3.50 -53.87 -40.13
C ARG A 3 2.97 -54.09 -38.72
N LYS A 4 3.45 -53.26 -37.79
CA LYS A 4 3.00 -53.15 -36.40
C LYS A 4 1.57 -52.60 -36.37
N MET A 5 0.71 -53.18 -35.54
CA MET A 5 -0.62 -52.67 -35.23
C MET A 5 -0.64 -52.28 -33.75
N PHE A 6 -0.69 -50.97 -33.49
CA PHE A 6 -0.88 -50.41 -32.15
C PHE A 6 -2.38 -50.39 -31.86
N TRP A 7 -2.79 -50.96 -30.73
CA TRP A 7 -4.15 -50.87 -30.23
C TRP A 7 -4.39 -49.50 -29.61
N VAL A 8 -5.35 -48.74 -30.15
CA VAL A 8 -5.91 -47.55 -29.51
C VAL A 8 -7.11 -48.00 -28.70
N VAL A 9 -7.01 -47.91 -27.38
CA VAL A 9 -8.14 -48.12 -26.48
C VAL A 9 -8.97 -46.84 -26.48
N VAL A 10 -10.16 -46.90 -27.08
CA VAL A 10 -11.17 -45.84 -27.02
C VAL A 10 -11.98 -46.07 -25.74
N ILE A 11 -11.77 -45.23 -24.72
CA ILE A 11 -12.61 -45.19 -23.54
C ILE A 11 -13.81 -44.30 -23.86
N SER A 12 -14.97 -44.92 -24.12
CA SER A 12 -16.23 -44.20 -24.27
C SER A 12 -16.76 -43.79 -22.89
N LEU A 13 -16.58 -42.52 -22.50
CA LEU A 13 -17.33 -41.95 -21.38
C LEU A 13 -18.79 -41.74 -21.82
N GLY A 14 -19.70 -42.51 -21.24
CA GLY A 14 -21.14 -42.35 -21.43
C GLY A 14 -21.61 -41.02 -20.84
N ALA A 15 -22.20 -40.17 -21.67
CA ALA A 15 -22.90 -38.98 -21.22
C ALA A 15 -24.35 -39.35 -20.85
N SER A 16 -24.68 -39.32 -19.56
CA SER A 16 -26.05 -39.35 -19.08
C SER A 16 -26.68 -37.96 -19.27
N PHE A 17 -27.72 -37.86 -20.10
CA PHE A 17 -28.49 -36.64 -20.29
C PHE A 17 -29.63 -36.59 -19.27
N SER A 18 -29.58 -35.66 -18.32
CA SER A 18 -30.77 -35.24 -17.58
C SER A 18 -31.54 -34.20 -18.40
N LEU A 19 -32.79 -34.51 -18.73
CA LEU A 19 -33.74 -33.58 -19.33
C LEU A 19 -34.25 -32.63 -18.24
N GLY A 20 -33.53 -31.53 -18.02
CA GLY A 20 -34.01 -30.36 -17.30
C GLY A 20 -34.22 -29.21 -18.29
N ALA A 21 -35.38 -28.55 -18.23
CA ALA A 21 -35.65 -27.34 -19.00
C ALA A 21 -34.71 -26.21 -18.54
N ALA A 22 -33.55 -26.10 -19.16
CA ALA A 22 -32.62 -24.99 -18.96
C ALA A 22 -32.68 -24.07 -20.18
N THR A 23 -33.08 -22.83 -19.96
CA THR A 23 -32.99 -21.70 -20.91
C THR A 23 -31.54 -21.27 -21.19
N GLY A 24 -30.58 -22.17 -21.04
CA GLY A 24 -29.15 -21.90 -21.18
C GLY A 24 -28.62 -22.27 -22.56
N VAL A 25 -27.77 -21.40 -23.12
CA VAL A 25 -26.98 -21.70 -24.32
C VAL A 25 -25.98 -22.81 -23.97
N LYS A 26 -26.05 -23.95 -24.66
CA LYS A 26 -25.05 -25.01 -24.55
C LYS A 26 -23.79 -24.61 -25.32
N ILE A 27 -22.64 -24.57 -24.65
CA ILE A 27 -21.34 -24.32 -25.27
C ILE A 27 -20.50 -25.60 -25.22
N THR A 28 -19.65 -25.80 -26.25
CA THR A 28 -18.59 -26.82 -26.23
C THR A 28 -17.27 -26.12 -25.92
N ALA A 29 -16.64 -26.49 -24.82
CA ALA A 29 -15.35 -25.96 -24.38
C ALA A 29 -14.38 -27.11 -24.06
N GLU A 30 -13.09 -26.85 -24.15
CA GLU A 30 -12.03 -27.81 -23.85
C GLU A 30 -11.47 -27.54 -22.46
N LEU A 31 -11.33 -28.57 -21.63
CA LEU A 31 -10.55 -28.51 -20.39
C LEU A 31 -9.13 -28.96 -20.69
N LYS A 32 -8.14 -28.13 -20.35
CA LYS A 32 -6.72 -28.46 -20.55
C LYS A 32 -5.85 -27.95 -19.40
N GLN A 33 -4.66 -28.51 -19.28
CA GLN A 33 -3.63 -27.99 -18.39
C GLN A 33 -2.83 -26.88 -19.07
N GLN A 34 -2.59 -25.78 -18.37
CA GLN A 34 -1.82 -24.64 -18.87
C GLN A 34 -0.83 -24.16 -17.81
N ASN A 35 0.41 -23.95 -18.23
CA ASN A 35 1.44 -23.34 -17.39
C ASN A 35 1.23 -21.84 -17.31
N ILE A 36 1.24 -21.32 -16.08
CA ILE A 36 1.25 -19.90 -15.74
C ILE A 36 2.61 -19.58 -15.13
N ILE A 37 3.29 -18.56 -15.67
CA ILE A 37 4.65 -18.18 -15.26
C ILE A 37 4.60 -16.78 -14.65
N GLN A 38 5.03 -16.65 -13.40
CA GLN A 38 5.14 -15.38 -12.69
C GLN A 38 6.52 -15.27 -12.06
N ALA A 39 7.27 -14.21 -12.40
CA ALA A 39 8.60 -13.97 -11.85
C ALA A 39 9.54 -15.20 -11.91
N GLY A 40 9.47 -15.97 -13.01
CA GLY A 40 10.26 -17.20 -13.21
C GLY A 40 9.72 -18.45 -12.53
N LYS A 41 8.68 -18.36 -11.68
CA LYS A 41 8.01 -19.51 -11.07
C LYS A 41 6.88 -20.02 -11.98
N THR A 42 6.92 -21.31 -12.31
CA THR A 42 5.90 -21.97 -13.15
C THR A 42 4.89 -22.73 -12.31
N MET A 43 3.60 -22.57 -12.61
CA MET A 43 2.49 -23.29 -12.00
C MET A 43 1.57 -23.85 -13.09
N SER A 44 1.28 -25.15 -13.06
CA SER A 44 0.30 -25.76 -13.96
C SER A 44 -1.11 -25.69 -13.36
N LYS A 45 -2.08 -25.22 -14.13
CA LYS A 45 -3.48 -25.14 -13.73
C LYS A 45 -4.40 -25.65 -14.82
N GLU A 46 -5.52 -26.24 -14.41
CA GLU A 46 -6.61 -26.57 -15.32
C GLU A 46 -7.32 -25.27 -15.74
N VAL A 47 -7.52 -25.13 -17.04
CA VAL A 47 -8.14 -23.96 -17.67
C VAL A 47 -9.20 -24.41 -18.67
N VAL A 48 -10.15 -23.51 -18.94
CA VAL A 48 -11.16 -23.72 -19.97
C VAL A 48 -10.70 -23.00 -21.24
N ALA A 49 -10.59 -23.71 -22.36
CA ALA A 49 -10.40 -23.12 -23.67
C ALA A 49 -11.72 -23.09 -24.43
N TYR A 50 -12.13 -21.91 -24.90
CA TYR A 50 -13.35 -21.72 -25.68
C TYR A 50 -13.11 -20.71 -26.79
N LYS A 51 -13.36 -21.12 -28.03
CA LYS A 51 -13.17 -20.30 -29.26
C LYS A 51 -11.77 -19.64 -29.35
N GLY A 52 -10.73 -20.36 -28.98
CA GLY A 52 -9.34 -19.86 -29.00
C GLY A 52 -8.96 -18.99 -27.79
N THR A 53 -9.90 -18.65 -26.92
CA THR A 53 -9.64 -17.93 -25.67
C THR A 53 -9.44 -18.89 -24.52
N THR A 54 -8.38 -18.68 -23.73
CA THR A 54 -8.12 -19.45 -22.50
C THR A 54 -8.66 -18.69 -21.31
N TYR A 55 -9.62 -19.28 -20.61
CA TYR A 55 -10.23 -18.78 -19.39
C TYR A 55 -9.56 -19.43 -18.20
N VAL A 56 -8.82 -18.61 -17.44
CA VAL A 56 -8.14 -19.03 -16.21
C VAL A 56 -9.09 -18.85 -15.04
N PRO A 57 -9.14 -19.78 -14.06
CA PRO A 57 -9.90 -19.57 -12.84
C PRO A 57 -9.52 -18.25 -12.17
N LEU A 58 -10.49 -17.35 -12.01
CA LEU A 58 -10.23 -16.00 -11.53
C LEU A 58 -9.54 -15.98 -10.15
N ARG A 59 -9.93 -16.90 -9.25
CA ARG A 59 -9.31 -17.07 -7.92
C ARG A 59 -7.82 -17.42 -8.00
N GLU A 60 -7.43 -18.24 -8.97
CA GLU A 60 -6.03 -18.58 -9.18
C GLU A 60 -5.25 -17.36 -9.66
N PHE A 61 -5.82 -16.61 -10.61
CA PHE A 61 -5.20 -15.37 -11.08
C PHE A 61 -5.03 -14.35 -9.95
N ALA A 62 -6.04 -14.17 -9.10
CA ALA A 62 -5.95 -13.22 -8.00
C ALA A 62 -4.94 -13.63 -6.92
N ASN A 63 -4.81 -14.93 -6.63
CA ASN A 63 -3.74 -15.43 -5.78
C ASN A 63 -2.34 -15.10 -6.34
N LEU A 64 -2.18 -15.11 -7.67
CA LEU A 64 -0.91 -14.73 -8.30
C LEU A 64 -0.62 -13.24 -8.12
N VAL A 65 -1.62 -12.39 -8.32
CA VAL A 65 -1.44 -10.93 -8.22
C VAL A 65 -1.59 -10.40 -6.79
N GLY A 66 -1.81 -11.28 -5.80
CA GLY A 66 -1.91 -10.92 -4.39
C GLY A 66 -3.19 -10.14 -4.04
N VAL A 67 -4.28 -10.38 -4.77
CA VAL A 67 -5.57 -9.69 -4.59
C VAL A 67 -6.59 -10.67 -3.98
N ASN A 68 -7.34 -10.23 -2.96
CA ASN A 68 -8.42 -11.03 -2.39
C ASN A 68 -9.61 -11.07 -3.36
N ILE A 69 -10.35 -12.20 -3.40
CA ILE A 69 -11.63 -12.27 -4.12
C ILE A 69 -12.76 -12.68 -3.18
N ASN A 70 -13.80 -11.86 -3.12
CA ASN A 70 -15.06 -12.18 -2.46
C ASN A 70 -16.21 -12.29 -3.47
N TYR A 71 -17.09 -13.27 -3.28
CA TYR A 71 -18.29 -13.48 -4.09
C TYR A 71 -19.50 -13.23 -3.20
N LYS A 72 -20.23 -12.15 -3.48
CA LYS A 72 -21.39 -11.74 -2.66
C LYS A 72 -22.47 -11.15 -3.55
N ASP A 73 -23.72 -11.56 -3.33
CA ASP A 73 -24.90 -11.06 -4.05
C ASP A 73 -24.80 -11.14 -5.58
N GLY A 74 -24.12 -12.18 -6.11
CA GLY A 74 -23.90 -12.35 -7.55
C GLY A 74 -22.81 -11.46 -8.14
N ASN A 75 -22.15 -10.63 -7.32
CA ASN A 75 -21.04 -9.78 -7.72
C ASN A 75 -19.70 -10.40 -7.30
N ILE A 76 -18.66 -10.05 -8.07
CA ILE A 76 -17.27 -10.39 -7.76
C ILE A 76 -16.59 -9.12 -7.24
N TYR A 77 -16.10 -9.18 -6.01
CA TYR A 77 -15.31 -8.12 -5.38
C TYR A 77 -13.84 -8.50 -5.45
N LEU A 78 -13.03 -7.58 -5.98
CA LEU A 78 -11.57 -7.68 -6.06
C LEU A 78 -10.99 -6.77 -4.96
N GLY A 79 -10.34 -7.35 -3.96
CA GLY A 79 -9.95 -6.68 -2.72
C GLY A 79 -10.95 -6.94 -1.59
N ASP A 80 -10.85 -6.17 -0.51
CA ASP A 80 -11.81 -6.25 0.59
C ASP A 80 -13.19 -5.74 0.14
N ASP A 81 -14.27 -6.37 0.61
CA ASP A 81 -15.67 -6.12 0.25
C ASP A 81 -16.23 -4.78 0.77
N THR A 82 -15.34 -3.95 1.29
CA THR A 82 -15.59 -2.56 1.66
C THR A 82 -15.23 -1.69 0.46
N ASN A 83 -15.90 -0.55 0.25
CA ASN A 83 -15.55 0.44 -0.78
C ASN A 83 -14.19 1.12 -0.52
N THR A 84 -13.19 0.38 -0.07
CA THR A 84 -11.85 0.81 0.19
C THR A 84 -11.02 0.37 -1.02
N PRO A 85 -10.49 1.30 -1.83
CA PRO A 85 -9.63 0.97 -2.96
C PRO A 85 -8.58 -0.05 -2.53
N SER A 86 -8.34 -1.09 -3.34
CA SER A 86 -7.22 -2.02 -3.17
C SER A 86 -5.91 -1.22 -3.18
N ILE A 87 -5.49 -0.74 -2.01
CA ILE A 87 -4.24 -0.03 -1.81
C ILE A 87 -3.15 -1.05 -2.08
N ALA A 88 -2.17 -0.73 -2.92
CA ALA A 88 -0.88 -1.40 -2.82
C ALA A 88 -0.52 -1.46 -1.32
N SER A 89 -0.28 -2.66 -0.76
CA SER A 89 -0.07 -2.79 0.68
C SER A 89 1.29 -2.19 1.03
N TYR A 90 1.31 -0.86 1.15
CA TYR A 90 2.47 -0.12 1.57
C TYR A 90 2.69 -0.42 3.04
N ASN A 91 3.95 -0.66 3.36
CA ASN A 91 4.36 -1.08 4.68
C ASN A 91 5.80 -0.62 4.90
N TYR A 92 6.36 -0.97 6.04
CA TYR A 92 7.70 -0.56 6.42
C TYR A 92 8.81 -0.91 5.41
N ASN A 93 8.67 -2.04 4.71
CA ASN A 93 9.63 -2.53 3.72
C ASN A 93 9.29 -2.09 2.29
N ASN A 94 8.06 -1.60 2.07
CA ASN A 94 7.58 -1.10 0.79
C ASN A 94 6.77 0.18 1.06
N PRO A 95 7.43 1.29 1.40
CA PRO A 95 6.73 2.52 1.78
C PRO A 95 6.09 3.18 0.55
N ALA A 96 5.00 3.91 0.76
CA ALA A 96 4.27 4.59 -0.32
C ALA A 96 5.12 5.70 -0.96
N PRO A 97 5.16 5.79 -2.29
CA PRO A 97 5.83 6.89 -2.99
C PRO A 97 5.22 8.25 -2.64
N ILE A 98 6.01 9.31 -2.79
CA ILE A 98 5.55 10.71 -2.70
C ILE A 98 4.33 10.92 -3.62
N GLY A 99 3.33 11.65 -3.12
CA GLY A 99 2.07 11.90 -3.80
C GLY A 99 0.99 10.84 -3.57
N THR A 100 1.35 9.68 -3.01
CA THR A 100 0.41 8.58 -2.78
C THR A 100 -0.36 8.78 -1.46
N PRO A 101 -1.70 8.90 -1.48
CA PRO A 101 -2.48 8.94 -0.24
C PRO A 101 -2.53 7.57 0.44
N GLN A 102 -2.50 7.56 1.76
CA GLN A 102 -2.74 6.38 2.58
C GLN A 102 -3.73 6.70 3.70
N ILE A 103 -4.56 5.72 4.06
CA ILE A 103 -5.45 5.82 5.21
C ILE A 103 -4.81 5.08 6.38
N GLY A 104 -4.41 5.84 7.40
CA GLY A 104 -3.83 5.33 8.64
C GLY A 104 -4.85 5.27 9.76
N TYR A 105 -4.64 4.33 10.69
CA TYR A 105 -5.42 4.19 11.91
C TYR A 105 -4.53 4.57 13.10
N SER A 106 -5.06 5.34 14.03
CA SER A 106 -4.38 5.62 15.30
C SER A 106 -5.42 5.81 16.41
N SER A 107 -4.96 6.07 17.63
CA SER A 107 -5.85 6.33 18.75
C SER A 107 -5.33 7.45 19.63
N ASP A 108 -6.25 8.22 20.17
CA ASP A 108 -5.99 9.25 21.17
C ASP A 108 -6.90 9.02 22.39
N TYR A 109 -6.41 9.37 23.57
CA TYR A 109 -7.11 9.08 24.83
C TYR A 109 -8.47 9.81 24.96
N LYS A 110 -8.64 10.96 24.28
CA LYS A 110 -9.90 11.72 24.30
C LYS A 110 -10.88 11.19 23.26
N THR A 111 -10.39 10.94 22.05
CA THR A 111 -11.23 10.68 20.87
C THR A 111 -11.42 9.20 20.55
N GLY A 112 -10.68 8.31 21.23
CA GLY A 112 -10.67 6.88 20.92
C GLY A 112 -9.91 6.61 19.62
N LYS A 113 -10.34 5.60 18.87
CA LYS A 113 -9.75 5.29 17.56
C LYS A 113 -10.17 6.33 16.51
N TYR A 114 -9.26 6.66 15.62
CA TYR A 114 -9.54 7.54 14.48
C TYR A 114 -8.80 7.06 13.22
N THR A 115 -9.30 7.50 12.07
CA THR A 115 -8.64 7.29 10.78
C THR A 115 -8.26 8.61 10.15
N ALA A 116 -7.07 8.68 9.56
CA ALA A 116 -6.60 9.85 8.84
C ALA A 116 -6.16 9.46 7.42
N GLU A 117 -6.58 10.22 6.42
CA GLU A 117 -5.92 10.23 5.11
C GLU A 117 -4.68 11.11 5.21
N ILE A 118 -3.53 10.56 4.84
CA ILE A 118 -2.24 11.25 4.88
C ILE A 118 -1.54 11.10 3.54
N ARG A 119 -0.87 12.18 3.11
CA ARG A 119 -0.05 12.21 1.89
C ARG A 119 1.20 13.02 2.14
N ILE A 120 2.35 12.51 1.70
CA ILE A 120 3.55 13.32 1.51
C ILE A 120 3.45 13.95 0.13
N THR A 121 3.35 15.28 0.06
CA THR A 121 3.13 15.99 -1.21
C THR A 121 4.43 16.50 -1.81
N GLU A 122 5.48 16.66 -0.99
CA GLU A 122 6.76 17.21 -1.43
C GLU A 122 7.88 16.76 -0.49
N VAL A 123 9.08 16.55 -1.04
CA VAL A 123 10.31 16.32 -0.29
C VAL A 123 11.42 17.21 -0.84
N ILE A 124 12.08 17.95 0.06
CA ILE A 124 13.20 18.86 -0.21
C ILE A 124 14.39 18.37 0.61
N ARG A 125 15.59 18.34 0.02
CA ARG A 125 16.77 17.72 0.65
C ARG A 125 18.05 18.54 0.42
N GLY A 126 18.99 18.43 1.35
CA GLY A 126 20.34 18.95 1.20
C GLY A 126 20.39 20.47 1.26
N ASN A 127 21.18 21.08 0.36
CA ASN A 127 21.40 22.53 0.35
C ASN A 127 20.09 23.32 0.21
N GLU A 128 19.13 22.84 -0.59
CA GLU A 128 17.83 23.50 -0.75
C GLU A 128 17.06 23.55 0.59
N ALA A 129 17.04 22.44 1.33
CA ALA A 129 16.42 22.38 2.65
C ALA A 129 17.16 23.26 3.67
N LEU A 130 18.49 23.29 3.62
CA LEU A 130 19.32 24.12 4.49
C LEU A 130 19.05 25.62 4.28
N GLU A 131 18.91 26.07 3.04
CA GLU A 131 18.64 27.49 2.75
C GLU A 131 17.24 27.92 3.22
N ILE A 132 16.23 27.05 3.06
CA ILE A 132 14.87 27.29 3.62
C ILE A 132 14.94 27.48 5.15
N LEU A 133 15.75 26.66 5.83
CA LEU A 133 15.92 26.73 7.28
C LEU A 133 16.68 27.98 7.72
N LYS A 134 17.80 28.31 7.07
CA LYS A 134 18.61 29.50 7.38
C LYS A 134 17.83 30.80 7.22
N ALA A 135 16.96 30.88 6.20
CA ALA A 135 16.12 32.05 5.99
C ALA A 135 15.18 32.35 7.18
N ASN A 136 14.82 31.32 7.95
CA ASN A 136 13.84 31.41 9.02
C ASN A 136 14.43 31.26 10.43
N ASN A 137 15.67 30.77 10.55
CA ASN A 137 16.35 30.62 11.83
C ASN A 137 17.77 31.23 11.78
N LYS A 138 17.94 32.38 12.43
CA LYS A 138 19.23 33.08 12.54
C LYS A 138 20.23 32.43 13.50
N TYR A 139 19.82 31.43 14.29
CA TYR A 139 20.62 30.86 15.37
C TYR A 139 21.55 29.71 14.97
N GLY A 140 21.70 29.46 13.67
CA GLY A 140 22.61 28.44 13.15
C GLY A 140 22.07 27.03 13.38
N THR A 141 21.84 26.31 12.30
CA THR A 141 21.52 24.89 12.34
C THR A 141 22.83 24.12 12.18
N LEU A 142 23.47 23.79 13.31
CA LEU A 142 24.62 22.89 13.32
C LEU A 142 24.12 21.48 13.01
N ILE A 143 24.58 20.94 11.89
CA ILE A 143 24.34 19.57 11.47
C ILE A 143 25.69 18.89 11.28
N GLY A 144 25.80 17.60 11.58
CA GLY A 144 27.06 16.88 11.44
C GLY A 144 27.56 16.88 9.99
N ASP A 145 28.88 16.73 9.79
CA ASP A 145 29.49 16.75 8.45
C ASP A 145 28.91 15.70 7.49
N ASN A 146 28.39 14.60 8.04
CA ASN A 146 27.78 13.49 7.27
C ASN A 146 26.25 13.54 7.22
N GLU A 147 25.64 14.62 7.70
CA GLU A 147 24.20 14.78 7.80
C GLU A 147 23.72 15.96 6.95
N GLU A 148 22.46 15.93 6.58
CA GLU A 148 21.77 17.01 5.88
C GLU A 148 20.32 17.13 6.31
N TYR A 149 19.71 18.27 6.00
CA TYR A 149 18.30 18.48 6.25
C TYR A 149 17.46 17.85 5.15
N LEU A 150 16.34 17.26 5.58
CA LEU A 150 15.26 16.81 4.71
C LEU A 150 13.94 17.40 5.24
N ILE A 151 13.20 18.07 4.36
CA ILE A 151 11.90 18.67 4.64
C ILE A 151 10.85 17.87 3.89
N ALA A 152 9.81 17.42 4.57
CA ALA A 152 8.67 16.73 3.96
C ALA A 152 7.39 17.53 4.18
N LYS A 153 6.67 17.86 3.11
CA LYS A 153 5.34 18.46 3.19
C LYS A 153 4.28 17.38 3.36
N ILE A 154 3.44 17.53 4.37
CA ILE A 154 2.38 16.58 4.71
C ILE A 154 1.03 17.25 4.52
N SER A 155 0.11 16.52 3.89
CA SER A 155 -1.32 16.81 3.89
C SER A 155 -2.03 15.73 4.71
N ALA A 156 -2.91 16.13 5.61
CA ALA A 156 -3.63 15.21 6.49
C ALA A 156 -5.10 15.62 6.64
N LYS A 157 -5.99 14.62 6.70
CA LYS A 157 -7.42 14.81 6.94
C LYS A 157 -7.97 13.72 7.86
N ILE A 158 -8.68 14.12 8.92
CA ILE A 158 -9.37 13.17 9.80
C ILE A 158 -10.66 12.71 9.12
N LEU A 159 -10.77 11.42 8.83
CA LEU A 159 -11.94 10.84 8.16
C LEU A 159 -12.99 10.36 9.16
N THR A 160 -12.56 9.60 10.17
CA THR A 160 -13.43 9.03 11.19
C THR A 160 -12.82 9.21 12.58
N MET A 161 -13.68 9.23 13.59
CA MET A 161 -13.34 9.38 14.99
C MET A 161 -14.39 8.63 15.79
N GLU A 162 -13.97 7.83 16.77
CA GLU A 162 -14.86 7.00 17.58
C GLU A 162 -15.75 7.84 18.49
N LYS A 163 -15.19 8.92 19.07
CA LYS A 163 -15.89 9.86 19.94
C LYS A 163 -15.66 11.28 19.45
N ASP A 164 -16.67 12.14 19.55
CA ASP A 164 -16.50 13.56 19.22
C ASP A 164 -15.40 14.19 20.08
N GLY A 165 -14.55 14.99 19.44
CA GLY A 165 -13.46 15.68 20.11
C GLY A 165 -12.44 16.24 19.12
N THR A 166 -11.24 16.47 19.63
CA THR A 166 -10.13 17.04 18.87
C THR A 166 -8.86 16.24 19.01
N ILE A 167 -8.07 16.19 17.93
CA ILE A 167 -6.75 15.58 17.88
C ILE A 167 -5.74 16.69 17.60
N LEU A 168 -4.68 16.76 18.40
CA LEU A 168 -3.50 17.56 18.04
C LEU A 168 -2.70 16.76 17.01
N PHE A 169 -2.75 17.19 15.75
CA PHE A 169 -2.02 16.59 14.65
C PHE A 169 -0.76 17.41 14.36
N ASN A 170 0.40 16.88 14.72
CA ASN A 170 1.69 17.56 14.61
C ASN A 170 2.84 16.57 14.32
N THR A 171 4.08 17.06 14.37
CA THR A 171 5.28 16.26 14.12
C THR A 171 5.43 15.02 15.01
N ASN A 172 4.88 15.04 16.23
CA ASN A 172 4.98 13.91 17.17
C ASN A 172 4.12 12.72 16.75
N ASN A 173 3.21 12.90 15.78
CA ASN A 173 2.48 11.79 15.20
C ASN A 173 3.34 10.99 14.22
N PHE A 174 4.59 11.36 13.96
CA PHE A 174 5.41 10.71 12.95
C PHE A 174 6.73 10.19 13.50
N MET A 175 7.25 9.15 12.86
CA MET A 175 8.59 8.60 13.10
C MET A 175 9.35 8.54 11.79
N ALA A 176 10.61 8.93 11.81
CA ALA A 176 11.50 8.81 10.67
C ALA A 176 12.51 7.69 10.88
N TYR A 177 12.82 6.97 9.81
CA TYR A 177 13.81 5.90 9.78
C TYR A 177 14.65 6.01 8.52
N SER A 178 15.90 5.60 8.62
CA SER A 178 16.78 5.38 7.48
C SER A 178 16.37 4.18 6.63
N GLY A 179 16.94 4.06 5.44
CA GLY A 179 16.82 2.86 4.62
C GLY A 179 17.28 1.58 5.33
N ASN A 180 18.24 1.72 6.24
CA ASN A 180 18.77 0.63 7.08
C ASN A 180 18.03 0.48 8.42
N ASN A 181 16.84 1.07 8.56
CA ASN A 181 15.95 0.87 9.71
C ASN A 181 16.43 1.48 11.04
N ALA A 182 17.47 2.32 11.05
CA ALA A 182 17.82 3.16 12.19
C ALA A 182 16.91 4.40 12.26
N SER A 183 16.41 4.76 13.44
CA SER A 183 15.56 5.94 13.65
C SER A 183 16.32 7.24 13.41
N TYR A 184 15.65 8.22 12.79
CA TYR A 184 16.14 9.60 12.71
C TYR A 184 15.47 10.49 13.76
N SER A 185 16.23 11.48 14.21
CA SER A 185 15.73 12.54 15.07
C SER A 185 14.96 13.58 14.26
N MET A 186 13.94 14.15 14.89
CA MET A 186 13.30 15.35 14.39
C MET A 186 14.22 16.54 14.67
N ALA A 187 14.40 17.44 13.70
CA ALA A 187 15.29 18.58 13.86
C ALA A 187 14.78 19.51 15.00
N PRO A 188 15.59 19.83 16.03
CA PRO A 188 15.19 20.62 17.19
C PRO A 188 15.19 22.13 16.88
N ILE A 189 14.53 22.51 15.80
CA ILE A 189 14.58 23.89 15.29
C ILE A 189 13.45 24.70 15.94
N TYR A 190 13.82 25.77 16.65
CA TYR A 190 12.84 26.73 17.16
C TYR A 190 12.36 27.62 16.01
N ARG A 191 11.03 27.79 15.87
CA ARG A 191 10.36 28.63 14.86
C ARG A 191 10.56 28.17 13.41
N ILE A 192 10.15 26.94 13.18
CA ILE A 192 10.06 26.36 11.85
C ILE A 192 8.89 27.02 11.07
N PRO A 193 9.11 27.56 9.86
CA PRO A 193 8.04 28.13 9.05
C PRO A 193 7.05 27.03 8.65
N ASN A 194 5.75 27.27 8.82
CA ASN A 194 4.69 26.35 8.38
C ASN A 194 4.85 24.90 8.91
N GLN A 195 5.41 24.74 10.12
CA GLN A 195 5.53 23.43 10.76
C GLN A 195 4.14 22.78 10.90
N LEU A 196 4.07 21.48 10.63
CA LEU A 196 2.83 20.71 10.82
C LEU A 196 2.37 20.76 12.27
N SER A 197 1.28 21.49 12.52
CA SER A 197 0.62 21.57 13.82
C SER A 197 -0.80 22.11 13.65
N ALA A 198 -1.80 21.28 13.92
CA ALA A 198 -3.19 21.70 13.92
C ALA A 198 -4.02 20.88 14.91
N THR A 199 -5.02 21.51 15.50
CA THR A 199 -6.06 20.81 16.28
C THR A 199 -7.22 20.49 15.33
N LEU A 200 -7.46 19.21 15.08
CA LEU A 200 -8.42 18.74 14.08
C LEU A 200 -9.62 18.03 14.73
N THR A 201 -10.81 18.30 14.21
CA THR A 201 -12.04 17.53 14.45
C THR A 201 -12.29 16.56 13.28
N LYS A 202 -13.31 15.70 13.39
CA LYS A 202 -13.76 14.85 12.27
C LYS A 202 -14.05 15.68 11.02
N GLY A 203 -13.47 15.30 9.88
CA GLY A 203 -13.57 16.02 8.61
C GLY A 203 -12.55 17.15 8.43
N GLY A 204 -11.89 17.59 9.50
CA GLY A 204 -10.86 18.63 9.46
C GLY A 204 -9.59 18.17 8.75
N SER A 205 -8.89 19.12 8.13
CA SER A 205 -7.65 18.89 7.39
C SER A 205 -6.59 19.94 7.69
N THR A 206 -5.32 19.59 7.48
CA THR A 206 -4.17 20.48 7.61
C THR A 206 -3.11 20.14 6.59
N GLU A 207 -2.26 21.12 6.29
CA GLU A 207 -0.98 20.90 5.63
C GLU A 207 0.13 21.56 6.43
N GLY A 208 1.32 20.97 6.41
CA GLY A 208 2.49 21.55 7.04
C GLY A 208 3.74 20.71 6.80
N TYR A 209 4.86 21.24 7.24
CA TYR A 209 6.16 20.62 7.01
C TYR A 209 6.68 19.89 8.25
N ILE A 210 7.42 18.81 8.00
CA ILE A 210 8.25 18.08 8.96
C ILE A 210 9.71 18.22 8.54
N TYR A 211 10.61 18.32 9.51
CA TYR A 211 12.03 18.63 9.31
C TYR A 211 12.88 17.57 9.99
N LEU A 212 13.71 16.91 9.20
CA LEU A 212 14.52 15.78 9.62
C LEU A 212 16.00 16.07 9.42
N GLU A 213 16.82 15.51 10.29
CA GLU A 213 18.26 15.38 10.11
C GLU A 213 18.53 13.95 9.65
N VAL A 214 19.02 13.81 8.43
CA VAL A 214 19.25 12.50 7.78
C VAL A 214 20.70 12.39 7.33
N LYS A 215 21.19 11.16 7.14
CA LYS A 215 22.52 10.98 6.54
C LYS A 215 22.50 11.36 5.06
N LYS A 216 23.58 11.98 4.58
CA LYS A 216 23.76 12.36 3.17
C LYS A 216 23.73 11.16 2.21
N ASP A 217 24.22 10.01 2.67
CA ASP A 217 24.33 8.78 1.87
C ASP A 217 23.08 7.88 1.94
N ASP A 218 22.09 8.22 2.77
CA ASP A 218 20.87 7.45 2.88
C ASP A 218 19.91 7.76 1.74
N MET A 219 19.86 6.87 0.75
CA MET A 219 18.99 7.05 -0.42
C MET A 219 17.53 6.66 -0.18
N ASN A 220 17.21 6.01 0.95
CA ASN A 220 15.87 5.46 1.18
C ASN A 220 15.30 5.81 2.57
N PRO A 221 15.29 7.09 3.00
CA PRO A 221 14.64 7.49 4.24
C PRO A 221 13.13 7.24 4.15
N LYS A 222 12.51 6.96 5.31
CA LYS A 222 11.11 6.57 5.46
C LYS A 222 10.44 7.35 6.57
N LEU A 223 9.17 7.69 6.39
CA LEU A 223 8.33 8.31 7.41
C LEU A 223 7.13 7.42 7.71
N GLY A 224 6.92 7.08 8.98
CA GLY A 224 5.75 6.33 9.45
C GLY A 224 4.85 7.21 10.32
N LEU A 225 3.54 6.95 10.29
CA LEU A 225 2.62 7.48 11.31
C LEU A 225 2.78 6.64 12.59
N TRP A 226 3.01 7.30 13.73
CA TRP A 226 2.99 6.68 15.04
C TRP A 226 1.58 6.15 15.35
N THR A 227 1.51 4.86 15.63
CA THR A 227 0.30 4.19 16.10
C THR A 227 0.47 3.78 17.56
N SER A 228 -0.59 3.84 18.36
CA SER A 228 -0.61 3.35 19.75
C SER A 228 -0.24 1.88 19.91
N ASP A 229 -0.36 1.07 18.87
CA ASP A 229 0.19 -0.30 18.76
C ASP A 229 1.73 -0.31 18.53
N SER A 230 2.46 0.58 19.20
CA SER A 230 3.87 0.95 18.93
C SER A 230 4.90 -0.17 19.07
N ASN A 231 4.47 -1.37 19.50
CA ASN A 231 5.34 -2.55 19.58
C ASN A 231 5.48 -3.28 18.24
N THR A 232 4.74 -2.88 17.19
CA THR A 232 4.86 -3.49 15.86
C THR A 232 4.91 -2.42 14.75
N ILE A 233 6.12 -2.17 14.23
CA ILE A 233 6.41 -1.33 13.05
C ILE A 233 5.57 -1.73 11.81
N THR A 234 5.03 -2.96 11.79
CA THR A 234 4.27 -3.54 10.68
C THR A 234 2.83 -3.04 10.51
N LYS A 235 2.27 -2.30 11.49
CA LYS A 235 0.86 -1.85 11.45
C LYS A 235 0.66 -0.36 11.09
N GLY A 236 1.75 0.41 11.00
CA GLY A 236 1.68 1.81 10.59
C GLY A 236 1.53 1.98 9.07
N ILE A 237 1.12 3.17 8.64
CA ILE A 237 1.29 3.61 7.25
C ILE A 237 2.69 4.20 7.07
N TRP A 238 3.30 3.95 5.92
CA TRP A 238 4.72 4.26 5.68
C TRP A 238 4.88 4.97 4.35
N PHE A 239 5.67 6.03 4.31
CA PHE A 239 5.95 6.84 3.13
C PHE A 239 7.43 6.88 2.84
N SER A 240 7.78 6.80 1.56
CA SER A 240 9.13 7.00 1.08
C SER A 240 9.44 8.49 1.12
N LEU A 241 10.63 8.82 1.58
CA LEU A 241 11.21 10.15 1.50
C LEU A 241 12.36 10.20 0.47
N ALA A 242 12.52 9.14 -0.33
CA ALA A 242 13.47 9.13 -1.43
C ALA A 242 13.04 10.14 -2.50
N LYS A 243 13.99 10.97 -2.94
CA LYS A 243 13.86 11.93 -4.04
C LYS A 243 14.76 11.49 -5.19
#